data_AF-A0A8B6D0H1-F1
#
_entry.id   AF-A0A8B6D0H1-F1
#
_cell.length_a   1.000
_cell.length_b   1.000
_cell.length_c   1.000
_cell.angle_alpha   90.00
_cell.angle_beta   90.00
_cell.angle_gamma   90.00
#
_symmetry.space_group_name_H-M   'P 1'
#
loop_
_entity.id
_entity.type
_entity.pdbx_description
1 polymer ?
#
loop_
_entity_poly.entity_id
_entity_poly.type
_entity_poly.pdbx_seq_one_letter_code
_entity_poly.pdbx_strand_id
1 'polypeptide(L)'
;MANAGYLLTHSKIAMYFKRDMARLMSTAQPLKPHKAKSKINRKTFFVDFKKVKVTGGAGGNGVMCFTSEKNKEFCGPDGGDGGNGGHVVLKDLITETVTGV
;
A
#
# COMPACT_ATOMS: atom_id res chain seq x y z
N MET A 1 -19.40 29.53 55.63
CA MET A 1 -18.47 29.17 54.54
C MET A 1 -19.19 28.25 53.59
N ALA A 2 -19.31 28.65 52.33
CA ALA A 2 -20.12 27.97 51.31
C ALA A 2 -19.63 26.55 51.04
N ASN A 3 -20.55 25.58 50.96
CA ASN A 3 -20.25 24.27 50.39
C ASN A 3 -21.22 24.00 49.24
N ALA A 4 -20.95 24.67 48.12
CA ALA A 4 -21.71 24.64 46.87
C ALA A 4 -21.48 23.34 46.07
N GLY A 5 -21.53 22.18 46.73
CA GLY A 5 -21.04 20.91 46.16
C GLY A 5 -22.09 19.87 45.81
N TYR A 6 -23.32 19.93 46.33
CA TYR A 6 -24.21 18.74 46.36
C TYR A 6 -25.56 18.92 45.64
N LEU A 7 -25.62 19.77 44.62
CA LEU A 7 -26.83 19.95 43.80
C LEU A 7 -26.59 19.58 42.32
N LEU A 8 -25.95 18.44 42.07
CA LEU A 8 -26.02 17.79 40.75
C LEU A 8 -27.28 16.93 40.71
N THR A 9 -28.36 17.61 40.33
CA THR A 9 -29.68 17.12 39.95
C THR A 9 -29.68 15.70 39.38
N HIS A 10 -30.63 14.89 39.85
CA HIS A 10 -30.94 13.52 39.40
C HIS A 10 -30.99 13.35 37.86
N SER A 11 -31.26 14.42 37.11
CA SER A 11 -31.27 14.44 35.65
C SER A 11 -29.89 14.33 35.00
N LYS A 12 -28.80 14.82 35.61
CA LYS A 12 -27.44 14.73 35.04
C LYS A 12 -26.87 13.31 35.13
N ILE A 13 -27.07 12.63 36.26
CA ILE A 13 -26.63 11.24 36.44
C ILE A 13 -27.38 10.33 35.46
N ALA A 14 -28.70 10.52 35.32
CA ALA A 14 -29.50 9.80 34.33
C ALA A 14 -29.08 10.11 32.88
N MET A 15 -28.66 11.35 32.59
CA MET A 15 -28.12 11.72 31.28
C MET A 15 -26.80 11.02 30.98
N TYR A 16 -25.86 11.00 31.93
CA TYR A 16 -24.58 10.28 31.78
C TYR A 16 -24.83 8.77 31.57
N PHE A 17 -25.74 8.18 32.35
CA PHE A 17 -26.10 6.77 32.22
C PHE A 17 -26.74 6.43 30.87
N LYS A 18 -27.69 7.25 30.39
CA LYS A 18 -28.30 7.06 29.05
C LYS A 18 -27.31 7.29 27.92
N ARG A 19 -26.37 8.22 28.07
CA ARG A 19 -25.35 8.54 27.05
C ARG A 19 -24.30 7.43 26.93
N ASP A 20 -23.89 6.83 28.04
CA ASP A 20 -22.97 5.68 28.04
C ASP A 20 -23.63 4.41 27.53
N MET A 21 -24.92 4.18 27.84
CA MET A 21 -25.67 3.05 27.26
C MET A 21 -25.86 3.17 25.75
N ALA A 22 -26.09 4.37 25.22
CA ALA A 22 -26.12 4.59 23.77
C ALA A 22 -24.77 4.29 23.10
N ARG A 23 -23.65 4.51 23.82
CA ARG A 23 -22.30 4.18 23.35
C ARG A 23 -21.99 2.69 23.45
N LEU A 24 -22.48 2.02 24.49
CA LEU A 24 -22.42 0.57 24.67
C LEU A 24 -23.29 -0.19 23.66
N MET A 25 -24.42 0.40 23.24
CA MET A 25 -25.27 -0.15 22.16
C MET A 25 -24.81 0.25 20.75
N SER A 26 -23.85 1.19 20.62
CA SER A 26 -23.23 1.58 19.35
C SER A 26 -22.13 0.61 18.90
N THR A 27 -21.78 -0.39 19.69
CA THR A 27 -20.87 -1.44 19.22
C THR A 27 -21.61 -2.27 18.19
N ALA A 28 -21.27 -2.11 16.92
CA ALA A 28 -21.75 -2.97 15.84
C ALA A 28 -21.51 -4.42 16.23
N GLN A 29 -22.56 -5.13 16.65
CA GLN A 29 -22.44 -6.54 17.00
C GLN A 29 -22.28 -7.33 15.69
N PRO A 30 -21.26 -8.20 15.58
CA PRO A 30 -21.08 -8.99 14.37
C PRO A 30 -22.31 -9.87 14.16
N LEU A 31 -22.92 -9.75 12.99
CA LEU A 31 -24.10 -10.52 12.64
C LEU A 31 -23.76 -12.01 12.64
N LYS A 32 -24.65 -12.81 13.22
CA LYS A 32 -24.52 -14.26 13.19
C LYS A 32 -24.47 -14.73 11.73
N PRO A 33 -23.51 -15.58 11.34
CA PRO A 33 -23.44 -16.08 9.98
C PRO A 33 -24.70 -16.87 9.66
N HIS A 34 -25.54 -16.33 8.77
CA HIS A 34 -26.80 -16.96 8.36
C HIS A 34 -26.56 -18.18 7.45
N LYS A 35 -25.36 -18.32 6.88
CA LYS A 35 -25.02 -19.44 6.00
C LYS A 35 -24.27 -20.52 6.77
N ALA A 36 -24.87 -21.71 6.85
CA ALA A 36 -24.21 -22.89 7.40
C ALA A 36 -22.89 -23.17 6.65
N LYS A 37 -21.82 -23.53 7.38
CA LYS A 37 -20.57 -23.95 6.77
C LYS A 37 -20.81 -25.21 5.93
N SER A 38 -20.13 -25.32 4.79
CA SER A 38 -20.18 -26.51 3.93
C SER A 38 -19.78 -27.76 4.74
N LYS A 39 -20.61 -28.80 4.72
CA LYS A 39 -20.30 -30.13 5.30
C LYS A 39 -19.24 -30.88 4.48
N ILE A 40 -19.05 -30.48 3.23
CA ILE A 40 -18.09 -31.08 2.31
C ILE A 40 -16.74 -30.37 2.49
N ASN A 41 -15.73 -31.12 2.93
CA ASN A 41 -14.34 -30.67 2.97
C ASN A 41 -13.70 -30.81 1.58
N ARG A 42 -14.09 -29.92 0.66
CA ARG A 42 -13.37 -29.74 -0.62
C ARG A 42 -12.28 -28.73 -0.37
N LYS A 43 -11.01 -29.12 -0.58
CA LYS A 43 -9.88 -28.20 -0.59
C LYS A 43 -10.00 -27.30 -1.84
N THR A 44 -10.70 -26.18 -1.71
CA THR A 44 -10.74 -25.13 -2.73
C THR A 44 -9.65 -24.11 -2.44
N PHE A 45 -8.72 -23.96 -3.35
CA PHE A 45 -7.69 -22.93 -3.26
C PHE A 45 -8.30 -21.56 -3.58
N PHE A 46 -7.95 -20.56 -2.79
CA PHE A 46 -8.23 -19.16 -3.11
C PHE A 46 -7.13 -18.65 -4.03
N VAL A 47 -7.51 -18.12 -5.19
CA VAL A 47 -6.59 -17.64 -6.22
C VAL A 47 -6.84 -16.15 -6.43
N ASP A 48 -5.86 -15.32 -6.07
CA ASP A 48 -5.84 -13.91 -6.46
C ASP A 48 -5.12 -13.77 -7.80
N PHE A 49 -5.78 -13.14 -8.77
CA PHE A 49 -5.24 -12.92 -10.11
C PHE A 49 -5.40 -11.47 -10.52
N LYS A 50 -4.32 -10.89 -11.07
CA LYS A 50 -4.35 -9.56 -11.68
C LYS A 50 -3.44 -9.50 -12.89
N LYS A 51 -3.95 -8.96 -14.01
CA LYS A 51 -3.14 -8.63 -15.19
C LYS A 51 -2.48 -7.28 -14.99
N VAL A 52 -1.19 -7.22 -15.27
CA VAL A 52 -0.39 -5.99 -15.24
C VAL A 52 0.41 -5.88 -16.54
N LYS A 53 0.43 -4.68 -17.12
CA LYS A 53 1.29 -4.32 -18.24
C LYS A 53 2.44 -3.50 -17.69
N VAL A 54 3.66 -3.96 -17.91
CA VAL A 54 4.89 -3.28 -17.49
C VAL A 54 5.74 -2.97 -18.71
N THR A 55 6.32 -1.78 -18.72
CA THR A 55 7.21 -1.30 -19.77
C THR A 55 8.48 -0.80 -19.11
N GLY A 56 9.64 -1.26 -19.61
CA GLY A 56 10.94 -0.72 -19.21
C GLY A 56 11.16 0.71 -19.70
N GLY A 57 12.25 1.32 -19.24
CA GLY A 57 12.71 2.59 -19.77
C GLY A 57 13.31 2.41 -21.16
N ALA A 58 13.06 3.37 -22.06
CA ALA A 58 13.81 3.46 -23.31
C ALA A 58 15.27 3.80 -23.01
N GLY A 59 16.19 3.24 -23.81
CA GLY A 59 17.59 3.66 -23.79
C GLY A 59 17.75 5.08 -24.33
N GLY A 60 18.86 5.73 -23.99
CA GLY A 60 19.24 7.01 -24.55
C GLY A 60 19.72 6.85 -25.99
N ASN A 61 19.59 7.91 -26.80
CA ASN A 61 20.21 7.96 -28.11
C ASN A 61 21.69 8.33 -27.96
N GLY A 62 22.55 7.71 -28.76
CA GLY A 62 23.92 8.17 -28.94
C GLY A 62 23.95 9.49 -29.72
N VAL A 63 25.12 10.14 -29.74
CA VAL A 63 25.34 11.37 -30.51
C VAL A 63 26.40 11.15 -31.57
N MET A 64 26.17 11.65 -32.78
CA MET A 64 27.21 11.75 -33.79
C MET A 64 27.82 13.14 -33.68
N CYS A 65 29.07 13.22 -33.24
CA CYS A 65 29.82 14.45 -33.12
C CYS A 65 31.19 14.28 -33.79
N PHE A 66 31.73 15.37 -34.33
CA PHE A 66 33.12 15.45 -34.77
C PHE A 66 33.78 16.57 -33.96
N THR A 67 34.98 16.32 -33.44
CA THR A 67 35.74 17.36 -32.77
C THR A 67 36.07 18.49 -33.77
N SER A 68 36.22 19.73 -33.31
CA SER A 68 36.69 20.83 -34.17
C SER A 68 37.86 21.52 -33.48
N GLU A 69 39.06 21.39 -34.05
CA GLU A 69 40.28 22.06 -33.58
C GLU A 69 40.70 23.15 -34.57
N LYS A 70 41.23 24.25 -34.02
CA LYS A 70 41.75 25.34 -34.85
C LYS A 70 42.93 24.82 -35.69
N ASN A 71 42.89 25.06 -37.00
CA ASN A 71 43.86 24.61 -38.01
C ASN A 71 43.86 23.10 -38.31
N LYS A 72 42.76 22.39 -38.01
CA LYS A 72 42.58 21.00 -38.41
C LYS A 72 41.23 20.83 -39.10
N GLU A 73 41.29 20.65 -40.42
CA GLU A 73 40.10 20.60 -41.28
C GLU A 73 39.23 19.36 -41.03
N PHE A 74 39.85 18.24 -40.64
CA PHE A 74 39.16 16.99 -40.31
C PHE A 74 39.67 16.44 -38.97
N CYS A 75 38.83 16.51 -37.94
CA CYS A 75 39.05 15.74 -36.73
C CYS A 75 38.22 14.46 -36.75
N GLY A 76 38.62 13.49 -35.91
CA GLY A 76 37.93 12.22 -35.79
C GLY A 76 36.53 12.35 -35.18
N PRO A 77 35.74 11.26 -35.25
CA PRO A 77 34.45 11.19 -34.56
C PRO A 77 34.66 11.21 -33.05
N ASP A 78 33.84 12.00 -32.36
CA ASP A 78 33.83 12.20 -30.91
C ASP A 78 32.42 12.00 -30.34
N GLY A 79 31.63 11.21 -31.08
CA GLY A 79 30.29 10.83 -30.70
C GLY A 79 30.29 9.70 -29.67
N GLY A 80 29.53 9.88 -28.59
CA GLY A 80 29.31 8.84 -27.57
C GLY A 80 28.06 8.00 -27.83
N ASP A 81 28.06 6.78 -27.29
CA ASP A 81 26.92 5.87 -27.35
C ASP A 81 25.76 6.31 -26.44
N GLY A 82 24.58 5.77 -26.74
CA GLY A 82 23.37 5.96 -25.96
C GLY A 82 23.34 5.11 -24.68
N GLY A 83 22.74 5.64 -23.62
CA GLY A 83 22.61 4.94 -22.35
C GLY A 83 21.61 3.77 -22.38
N ASN A 84 21.78 2.80 -21.48
CA ASN A 84 20.85 1.69 -21.36
C ASN A 84 19.49 2.13 -20.80
N GLY A 85 18.44 1.45 -21.26
CA GLY A 85 17.07 1.63 -20.77
C GLY A 85 16.83 0.96 -19.42
N GLY A 86 15.85 1.47 -18.67
CA GLY A 86 15.52 0.97 -17.32
C GLY A 86 14.86 -0.42 -17.34
N HIS A 87 15.30 -1.31 -16.45
CA HIS A 87 14.70 -2.63 -16.28
C HIS A 87 13.50 -2.61 -15.34
N VAL A 88 12.51 -3.47 -15.60
CA VAL A 88 11.42 -3.76 -14.66
C VAL A 88 11.72 -5.06 -13.93
N VAL A 89 11.87 -4.99 -12.61
CA VAL A 89 12.17 -6.14 -11.76
C VAL A 89 11.03 -6.34 -10.77
N LEU A 90 10.43 -7.52 -10.80
CA LEU A 90 9.50 -7.96 -9.77
C LEU A 90 10.33 -8.55 -8.63
N LYS A 91 10.33 -7.88 -7.49
CA LYS A 91 11.00 -8.33 -6.28
C LYS A 91 9.95 -8.68 -5.24
N ASP A 92 10.02 -9.89 -4.73
CA ASP A 92 9.26 -10.28 -3.56
C ASP A 92 9.91 -9.70 -2.29
N LEU A 93 9.11 -9.40 -1.28
CA LEU A 93 9.56 -8.80 -0.02
C LEU A 93 9.53 -9.78 1.15
N ILE A 94 9.27 -11.06 0.91
CA ILE A 94 9.09 -12.05 1.97
C ILE A 94 10.40 -12.84 2.17
N THR A 95 11.22 -12.37 3.11
CA THR A 95 12.23 -13.20 3.79
C THR A 95 11.66 -13.65 5.12
N GLU A 96 10.87 -14.71 5.13
CA GLU A 96 10.72 -15.57 6.30
C GLU A 96 10.73 -17.03 5.82
N THR A 97 11.88 -17.68 5.98
CA THR A 97 12.00 -19.13 5.94
C THR A 97 11.17 -19.71 7.07
N VAL A 98 9.94 -20.11 6.78
CA VAL A 98 9.21 -21.07 7.62
C VAL A 98 9.31 -22.44 6.96
N THR A 99 10.51 -23.01 6.98
CA THR A 99 10.69 -24.46 6.93
C THR A 99 10.33 -25.02 8.29
N GLY A 100 9.03 -25.10 8.56
CA GLY A 100 8.46 -25.97 9.58
C GLY A 100 8.26 -27.34 8.98
N VAL A 101 9.24 -28.22 9.20
CA VAL A 101 9.02 -29.68 9.27
C VAL A 101 8.63 -30.03 10.69
#